data_AF-A0A6N7MDX4-F1
#
_entry.id   AF-A0A6N7MDX4-F1
#
_cell.length_a   1.000
_cell.length_b   1.000
_cell.length_c   1.000
_cell.angle_alpha   90.00
_cell.angle_beta   90.00
_cell.angle_gamma   90.00
#
_symmetry.space_group_name_H-M   'P 1'
#
loop_
_entity.id
_entity.type
_entity.pdbx_description
1 polymer ?
#
loop_
_entity_poly.entity_id
_entity_poly.type
_entity_poly.pdbx_seq_one_letter_code
_entity_poly.pdbx_strand_id
1 'polypeptide(L)'
;MIAHINKLHFYGGENNRQALAQSLNLDSAEVENLVDIEAFWIIDRNRDGIPDMVDVKNNYDEDTSVTHMSSRFDVRVKTKQPQNLNIIREGILHHINTNQFFERINNIRLRQLRERIAKTETELSELDSLQNYKYFEEKQKGKFSEGQMVFLSEQETKLFHGSVFELYQSKQNLDRELDIYSEIVTVLDDFTPPAQPENSYLHIAKTRVILFFVLGLIFVVVLSFRKELISVYKKY
;
A
#
# COMPACT_ATOMS: atom_id res chain seq x y z
N MET A 1 5.34 5.24 7.25
CA MET A 1 4.83 3.88 7.58
C MET A 1 5.81 2.81 7.14
N ILE A 2 6.25 2.79 5.87
CA ILE A 2 7.25 1.82 5.36
C ILE A 2 8.48 1.66 6.26
N ALA A 3 9.11 2.76 6.67
CA ALA A 3 10.27 2.71 7.57
C ALA A 3 9.98 2.02 8.93
N HIS A 4 8.74 2.03 9.40
CA HIS A 4 8.35 1.29 10.60
C HIS A 4 8.29 -0.21 10.33
N ILE A 5 7.68 -0.62 9.22
CA ILE A 5 7.60 -2.02 8.81
C ILE A 5 9.00 -2.57 8.50
N ASN A 6 9.87 -1.77 7.87
CA ASN A 6 11.24 -2.16 7.55
C ASN A 6 12.13 -2.34 8.79
N LYS A 7 11.66 -2.03 10.00
CA LYS A 7 12.31 -2.52 11.24
C LYS A 7 12.30 -4.05 11.31
N LEU A 8 11.25 -4.70 10.80
CA LEU A 8 11.16 -6.15 10.71
C LEU A 8 12.23 -6.73 9.77
N HIS A 9 12.50 -6.06 8.63
CA HIS A 9 13.59 -6.40 7.74
C HIS A 9 14.94 -6.36 8.47
N PHE A 10 15.21 -5.27 9.22
CA PHE A 10 16.45 -5.14 9.99
C PHE A 10 16.59 -6.25 11.04
N TYR A 11 15.53 -6.59 11.78
CA TYR A 11 15.57 -7.71 12.74
C TYR A 11 15.84 -9.05 12.06
N GLY A 12 15.27 -9.28 10.88
CA GLY A 12 15.56 -10.46 10.06
C GLY A 12 17.03 -10.53 9.63
N GLY A 13 17.59 -9.41 9.16
CA GLY A 13 18.98 -9.29 8.71
C GLY A 13 20.02 -9.46 9.82
N GLU A 14 19.74 -8.94 11.02
CA GLU A 14 20.59 -9.11 12.22
C GLU A 14 20.39 -10.49 12.89
N ASN A 15 19.51 -11.34 12.35
CA ASN A 15 19.11 -12.62 12.92
C ASN A 15 18.56 -12.51 14.35
N ASN A 16 17.95 -11.36 14.69
CA ASN A 16 17.33 -11.10 15.99
C ASN A 16 15.91 -11.66 16.05
N ARG A 17 15.82 -12.99 16.17
CA ARG A 17 14.56 -13.73 16.18
C ARG A 17 13.65 -13.36 17.35
N GLN A 18 14.23 -13.04 18.50
CA GLN A 18 13.47 -12.65 19.68
C GLN A 18 12.74 -11.31 19.46
N ALA A 19 13.43 -10.29 18.92
CA ALA A 19 12.80 -9.01 18.62
C ALA A 19 11.72 -9.15 17.55
N LEU A 20 11.93 -10.01 16.55
CA LEU A 20 10.95 -10.29 15.50
C LEU A 20 9.68 -10.97 16.08
N ALA A 21 9.86 -11.98 16.93
CA ALA A 21 8.77 -12.66 17.63
C ALA A 21 7.93 -11.71 18.49
N GLN A 22 8.59 -10.86 19.27
CA GLN A 22 7.92 -9.86 20.09
C GLN A 22 7.19 -8.81 19.24
N SER A 23 7.81 -8.36 18.15
CA SER A 23 7.24 -7.32 17.29
C SER A 23 6.01 -7.78 16.53
N LEU A 24 5.99 -9.05 16.11
CA LEU A 24 4.89 -9.66 15.38
C LEU A 24 3.88 -10.40 16.28
N ASN A 25 4.17 -10.51 17.58
CA ASN A 25 3.42 -11.34 18.52
C ASN A 25 3.26 -12.80 18.03
N LEU A 26 4.38 -13.41 17.62
CA LEU A 26 4.43 -14.77 17.09
C LEU A 26 5.28 -15.69 17.98
N ASP A 27 4.95 -16.98 17.97
CA ASP A 27 5.75 -18.02 18.62
C ASP A 27 7.12 -18.17 17.94
N SER A 28 8.12 -18.63 18.71
CA SER A 28 9.48 -18.81 18.19
C SER A 28 9.54 -19.78 17.01
N ALA A 29 8.70 -20.82 17.00
CA ALA A 29 8.62 -21.79 15.91
C ALA A 29 8.18 -21.16 14.57
N GLU A 30 7.24 -20.20 14.62
CA GLU A 30 6.77 -19.50 13.43
C GLU A 30 7.83 -18.55 12.86
N VAL A 31 8.57 -17.89 13.74
CA VAL A 31 9.64 -16.95 13.40
C VAL A 31 10.88 -17.63 12.82
N GLU A 32 11.13 -18.90 13.11
CA GLU A 32 12.21 -19.69 12.51
C GLU A 32 11.99 -19.97 11.01
N ASN A 33 10.72 -20.04 10.61
CA ASN A 33 10.31 -20.24 9.23
C ASN A 33 10.29 -18.94 8.43
N LEU A 34 10.17 -17.80 9.10
CA LEU A 34 10.23 -16.48 8.51
C LEU A 34 11.67 -16.14 8.10
N VAL A 35 11.90 -15.79 6.84
CA VAL A 35 13.22 -15.39 6.34
C VAL A 35 13.37 -13.87 6.39
N ASP A 36 12.36 -13.14 5.92
CA ASP A 36 12.43 -11.70 5.71
C ASP A 36 11.03 -11.09 5.60
N ILE A 37 10.87 -9.84 6.06
CA ILE A 37 9.67 -9.01 5.85
C ILE A 37 10.14 -7.62 5.46
N GLU A 38 9.72 -7.14 4.29
CA GLU A 38 10.18 -5.87 3.75
C GLU A 38 9.02 -5.15 3.06
N ALA A 39 8.92 -3.84 3.23
CA ALA A 39 7.91 -3.00 2.60
C ALA A 39 8.53 -2.08 1.55
N PHE A 40 7.79 -1.88 0.46
CA PHE A 40 8.23 -1.16 -0.74
C PHE A 40 7.22 -0.10 -1.15
N TRP A 41 7.75 0.98 -1.75
CA TRP A 41 6.90 1.98 -2.38
C TRP A 41 6.27 1.42 -3.65
N ILE A 42 5.02 1.82 -3.87
CA ILE A 42 4.37 1.65 -5.16
C ILE A 42 4.62 2.92 -5.97
N ILE A 43 4.96 2.75 -7.23
CA ILE A 43 5.22 3.81 -8.20
C ILE A 43 3.99 3.94 -9.10
N ASP A 44 3.59 5.20 -9.27
CA ASP A 44 2.65 5.67 -10.29
C ASP A 44 3.47 6.38 -11.37
N ARG A 45 3.40 5.86 -12.59
CA ARG A 45 3.91 6.50 -13.79
C ARG A 45 2.76 7.29 -14.40
N ASN A 46 2.99 8.58 -14.61
CA ASN A 46 2.11 9.60 -15.15
C ASN A 46 1.21 10.34 -14.15
N ARG A 47 1.27 10.01 -12.85
CA ARG A 47 0.54 10.70 -11.76
C ARG A 47 -0.97 10.63 -11.92
N ASP A 48 -1.47 9.52 -12.45
CA ASP A 48 -2.90 9.30 -12.66
C ASP A 48 -3.59 8.63 -11.46
N GLY A 49 -2.83 8.30 -10.42
CA GLY A 49 -3.29 7.63 -9.21
C GLY A 49 -3.39 6.11 -9.34
N ILE A 50 -2.90 5.53 -10.44
CA ILE A 50 -2.95 4.09 -10.72
C ILE A 50 -1.60 3.44 -10.35
N PRO A 51 -1.60 2.34 -9.59
CA PRO A 51 -0.38 1.57 -9.34
C PRO A 51 0.17 0.94 -10.63
N ASP A 52 1.41 1.27 -11.01
CA ASP A 52 2.07 0.69 -12.18
C ASP A 52 3.14 -0.34 -11.81
N MET A 53 3.96 -0.04 -10.80
CA MET A 53 5.02 -0.95 -10.37
C MET A 53 5.33 -0.83 -8.87
N VAL A 54 6.10 -1.78 -8.37
CA VAL A 54 6.67 -1.76 -7.01
C VAL A 54 8.16 -1.48 -7.09
N ASP A 55 8.66 -0.53 -6.30
CA ASP A 55 10.08 -0.20 -6.23
C ASP A 55 10.88 -1.19 -5.37
N VAL A 56 11.01 -2.43 -5.86
CA VAL A 56 11.71 -3.50 -5.14
C VAL A 56 13.22 -3.27 -5.03
N LYS A 57 13.80 -2.48 -5.94
CA LYS A 57 15.25 -2.26 -6.04
C LYS A 57 15.70 -0.94 -5.44
N ASN A 58 14.78 -0.14 -4.90
CA ASN A 58 15.03 1.23 -4.48
C ASN A 58 15.78 2.04 -5.56
N ASN A 59 15.39 1.81 -6.83
CA ASN A 59 16.02 2.42 -8.00
C ASN A 59 15.08 3.47 -8.60
N TYR A 60 14.32 4.13 -7.73
CA TYR A 60 13.50 5.27 -8.06
C TYR A 60 14.36 6.41 -8.61
N ASP A 61 14.06 6.80 -9.85
CA ASP A 61 14.59 8.01 -10.47
C ASP A 61 13.46 9.06 -10.44
N GLU A 62 13.75 10.21 -9.83
CA GLU A 62 12.80 11.33 -9.72
C GLU A 62 12.66 12.04 -11.08
N ASP A 63 12.05 11.36 -12.05
CA ASP A 63 11.58 12.01 -13.26
C ASP A 63 10.22 12.69 -12.99
N THR A 64 9.95 13.77 -13.72
CA THR A 64 8.71 14.56 -13.64
C THR A 64 7.43 13.74 -13.82
N SER A 65 7.51 12.59 -14.49
CA SER A 65 6.39 11.70 -14.74
C SER A 65 6.21 10.61 -13.69
N VAL A 66 7.16 10.38 -12.78
CA VAL A 66 7.13 9.24 -11.85
C VAL A 66 6.96 9.75 -10.42
N THR A 67 6.13 9.06 -9.62
CA THR A 67 5.98 9.41 -8.21
C THR A 67 5.73 8.20 -7.33
N HIS A 68 6.16 8.27 -6.07
CA HIS A 68 5.77 7.31 -5.05
C HIS A 68 4.34 7.58 -4.57
N MET A 69 3.52 6.53 -4.59
CA MET A 69 2.20 6.57 -4.00
C MET A 69 2.33 6.58 -2.47
N SER A 70 1.95 7.69 -1.84
CA SER A 70 1.95 7.80 -0.37
C SER A 70 0.79 7.05 0.31
N SER A 71 -0.27 6.76 -0.45
CA SER A 71 -1.49 6.11 0.04
C SER A 71 -1.44 4.58 0.02
N ARG A 72 -0.46 3.98 -0.66
CA ARG A 72 -0.33 2.53 -0.83
C ARG A 72 1.12 2.11 -0.78
N PHE A 73 1.37 0.91 -0.29
CA PHE A 73 2.69 0.30 -0.28
C PHE A 73 2.52 -1.21 -0.39
N ASP A 74 3.57 -1.87 -0.88
CA ASP A 74 3.62 -3.33 -0.98
C ASP A 74 4.40 -3.89 0.21
N VAL A 75 4.01 -5.07 0.68
CA VAL A 75 4.77 -5.81 1.70
C VAL A 75 5.12 -7.17 1.15
N ARG A 76 6.40 -7.51 1.16
CA ARG A 76 6.92 -8.80 0.76
C ARG A 76 7.32 -9.61 1.99
N VAL A 77 6.84 -10.84 2.03
CA VAL A 77 7.22 -11.83 3.04
C VAL A 77 7.99 -12.95 2.35
N LYS A 78 9.18 -13.27 2.87
CA LYS A 78 9.92 -14.48 2.49
C LYS A 78 9.80 -15.48 3.63
N THR A 79 9.25 -16.66 3.35
CA THR A 79 9.06 -17.73 4.34
C THR A 79 9.44 -19.09 3.76
N LYS A 80 9.89 -20.00 4.62
CA LYS A 80 10.11 -21.42 4.30
C LYS A 80 8.79 -22.18 4.25
N GLN A 81 7.75 -21.70 4.94
CA GLN A 81 6.44 -22.34 5.06
C GLN A 81 5.34 -21.36 4.63
N PRO A 82 4.87 -21.42 3.37
CA PRO A 82 3.82 -20.54 2.86
C PRO A 82 2.44 -20.75 3.53
N GLN A 83 2.24 -21.88 4.22
CA GLN A 83 0.97 -22.21 4.89
C GLN A 83 0.63 -21.22 6.02
N ASN A 84 1.65 -20.58 6.60
CA ASN A 84 1.51 -19.72 7.78
C ASN A 84 1.45 -18.23 7.42
N LEU A 85 1.23 -17.90 6.14
CA LEU A 85 1.15 -16.50 5.67
C LEU A 85 0.03 -15.71 6.36
N ASN A 86 -1.10 -16.33 6.66
CA ASN A 86 -2.19 -15.68 7.40
C ASN A 86 -1.74 -15.25 8.80
N ILE A 87 -0.98 -16.10 9.50
CA ILE A 87 -0.47 -15.80 10.84
C ILE A 87 0.54 -14.65 10.77
N ILE A 88 1.42 -14.66 9.77
CA ILE A 88 2.39 -13.58 9.55
C ILE A 88 1.68 -12.27 9.22
N ARG A 89 0.61 -12.30 8.41
CA ARG A 89 -0.22 -11.14 8.11
C ARG A 89 -0.78 -10.50 9.37
N GLU A 90 -1.43 -11.29 10.21
CA GLU A 90 -1.98 -10.79 11.49
C GLU A 90 -0.87 -10.22 12.38
N GLY A 91 0.31 -10.84 12.38
CA GLY A 91 1.47 -10.32 13.11
C GLY A 91 1.97 -8.97 12.58
N ILE A 92 1.98 -8.76 11.27
CA ILE A 92 2.33 -7.48 10.64
C ILE A 92 1.29 -6.41 10.99
N LEU A 93 -0.01 -6.75 10.91
CA LEU A 93 -1.09 -5.84 11.30
C LEU A 93 -1.00 -5.47 12.78
N HIS A 94 -0.72 -6.44 13.65
CA HIS A 94 -0.47 -6.21 15.08
C HIS A 94 0.71 -5.26 15.30
N HIS A 95 1.82 -5.46 14.58
CA HIS A 95 3.00 -4.59 14.66
C HIS A 95 2.65 -3.13 14.33
N ILE A 96 1.87 -2.92 13.27
CA ILE A 96 1.42 -1.59 12.84
C ILE A 96 0.46 -0.99 13.88
N ASN A 97 -0.51 -1.77 14.35
CA ASN A 97 -1.55 -1.33 15.27
C ASN A 97 -1.04 -1.04 16.69
N THR A 98 0.09 -1.62 17.09
CA THR A 98 0.73 -1.35 18.39
C THR A 98 1.41 0.02 18.44
N ASN A 99 1.63 0.66 17.29
CA ASN A 99 2.31 1.95 17.22
C ASN A 99 1.37 3.11 17.57
N GLN A 100 1.55 3.66 18.78
CA GLN A 100 0.76 4.80 19.27
C GLN A 100 0.76 6.04 18.34
N PHE A 101 1.82 6.25 17.56
CA PHE A 101 1.86 7.38 16.63
C PHE A 101 0.85 7.19 15.49
N PHE A 102 0.77 5.98 14.92
CA PHE A 102 -0.18 5.69 13.85
C PHE A 102 -1.61 5.63 14.37
N GLU A 103 -1.82 5.09 15.57
CA GLU A 103 -3.12 5.10 16.23
C GLU A 103 -3.64 6.53 16.42
N ARG A 104 -2.79 7.44 16.93
CA ARG A 104 -3.16 8.86 17.12
C ARG A 104 -3.50 9.55 15.80
N ILE A 105 -2.70 9.33 14.75
CA ILE A 105 -2.98 9.89 13.42
C ILE A 105 -4.32 9.38 12.89
N ASN A 106 -4.56 8.07 13.01
CA ASN A 106 -5.80 7.47 12.53
C ASN A 106 -7.01 8.01 13.27
N ASN A 107 -6.94 8.13 14.60
CA ASN A 107 -8.01 8.68 15.40
C ASN A 107 -8.33 10.15 15.06
N ILE A 108 -7.30 10.96 14.78
CA ILE A 108 -7.49 12.34 14.31
C ILE A 108 -8.17 12.35 12.94
N ARG A 109 -7.73 11.50 12.00
CA ARG A 109 -8.34 11.36 10.68
C ARG A 109 -9.82 10.98 10.79
N LEU A 110 -10.15 9.95 11.55
CA LEU A 110 -11.53 9.50 11.76
C LEU A 110 -12.41 10.57 12.39
N ARG A 111 -11.88 11.32 13.37
CA ARG A 111 -12.60 12.46 13.96
C ARG A 111 -12.88 13.54 12.93
N GLN A 112 -11.88 13.93 12.13
CA GLN A 112 -12.03 14.93 11.08
C GLN A 112 -13.05 14.50 10.02
N LEU A 113 -13.06 13.22 9.64
CA LEU A 113 -14.05 12.67 8.70
C LEU A 113 -15.46 12.80 9.27
N ARG A 114 -15.68 12.38 10.53
CA ARG A 114 -16.99 12.50 11.20
C ARG A 114 -17.45 13.95 11.34
N GLU A 115 -16.55 14.86 11.70
CA GLU A 115 -16.85 16.30 11.78
C GLU A 115 -17.26 16.87 10.41
N ARG A 116 -16.57 16.46 9.34
CA ARG A 116 -16.93 16.88 7.97
C ARG A 116 -18.29 16.34 7.54
N ILE A 117 -18.57 15.05 7.81
CA ILE A 117 -19.87 14.43 7.52
C ILE A 117 -20.98 15.20 8.24
N ALA A 118 -20.85 15.43 9.54
CA ALA A 118 -21.85 16.17 10.33
C ALA A 118 -22.07 17.60 9.83
N LYS A 119 -20.99 18.28 9.42
CA LYS A 119 -21.08 19.62 8.82
C LYS A 119 -21.83 19.58 7.49
N THR A 120 -21.48 18.65 6.59
CA THR A 120 -22.16 18.47 5.30
C THR A 120 -23.64 18.11 5.48
N GLU A 121 -23.99 17.30 6.48
CA GLU A 121 -25.39 17.01 6.80
C GLU A 121 -26.16 18.24 7.28
N THR A 122 -25.52 19.08 8.10
CA THR A 122 -26.11 20.36 8.52
C THR A 122 -26.36 21.27 7.31
N GLU A 123 -25.35 21.43 6.44
CA GLU A 123 -25.47 22.26 5.23
C GLU A 123 -26.56 21.74 4.28
N LEU A 124 -26.67 20.43 4.09
CA LEU A 124 -27.75 19.81 3.29
C LEU A 124 -29.13 20.14 3.87
N SER A 125 -29.30 20.01 5.20
CA SER A 125 -30.56 20.33 5.88
C SER A 125 -30.95 21.81 5.76
N GLU A 126 -29.97 22.72 5.86
CA GLU A 126 -30.18 24.15 5.68
C GLU A 126 -30.58 24.49 4.24
N LEU A 127 -29.91 23.88 3.25
CA LEU A 127 -30.24 24.07 1.83
C LEU A 127 -31.62 23.52 1.47
N ASP A 128 -32.01 22.35 1.99
CA ASP A 128 -33.35 21.81 1.81
C ASP A 128 -34.41 22.73 2.41
N SER A 129 -34.14 23.30 3.58
CA SER A 129 -35.02 24.28 4.24
C SER A 129 -35.15 25.57 3.42
N LEU A 130 -34.04 26.10 2.91
CA LEU A 130 -34.00 27.26 2.03
C LEU A 130 -34.75 27.02 0.72
N GLN A 131 -34.56 25.85 0.10
CA GLN A 131 -35.25 25.46 -1.12
C GLN A 131 -36.76 25.38 -0.89
N ASN A 132 -37.20 24.77 0.20
CA ASN A 132 -38.61 24.70 0.58
C ASN A 132 -39.21 26.10 0.79
N TYR A 133 -38.52 26.98 1.53
CA TYR A 133 -38.97 28.36 1.73
C TYR A 133 -39.10 29.12 0.40
N LYS A 134 -38.08 29.07 -0.47
CA LYS A 134 -38.12 29.74 -1.78
C LYS A 134 -39.19 29.16 -2.71
N TYR A 135 -39.38 27.84 -2.70
CA TYR A 135 -40.36 27.19 -3.58
C TYR A 135 -41.81 27.41 -3.13
N PHE A 136 -42.08 27.33 -1.82
CA PHE A 136 -43.46 27.36 -1.30
C PHE A 136 -43.90 28.71 -0.74
N GLU A 137 -43.02 29.46 -0.06
CA GLU A 137 -43.41 30.69 0.63
C GLU A 137 -43.15 31.94 -0.22
N GLU A 138 -42.01 32.01 -0.92
CA GLU A 138 -41.67 33.18 -1.74
C GLU A 138 -42.53 33.25 -3.01
N LYS A 139 -42.79 32.11 -3.68
CA LYS A 139 -43.72 32.04 -4.81
C LYS A 139 -45.16 32.46 -4.45
N GLN A 140 -45.57 32.30 -3.19
CA GLN A 140 -46.90 32.77 -2.75
C GLN A 140 -46.95 34.30 -2.58
N LYS A 141 -45.85 34.93 -2.19
CA LYS A 141 -45.74 36.40 -2.07
C LYS A 141 -45.62 37.10 -3.43
N GLY A 142 -45.14 36.40 -4.47
CA GLY A 142 -44.98 36.91 -5.84
C GLY A 142 -46.24 36.86 -6.73
N LYS A 143 -47.43 36.53 -6.21
CA LYS A 143 -48.71 36.59 -6.95
C LYS A 143 -49.23 38.02 -7.12
N PHE A 144 -48.39 38.94 -7.60
CA PHE A 144 -48.83 40.26 -8.05
C PHE A 144 -48.25 40.56 -9.44
N SER A 145 -49.18 40.81 -10.37
CA SER A 145 -49.04 41.23 -11.78
C SER A 145 -48.89 40.11 -12.82
N GLU A 146 -49.91 40.02 -13.67
CA GLU A 146 -50.00 39.15 -14.86
C GLU A 146 -48.80 39.38 -15.80
N GLY A 147 -48.11 38.29 -16.14
CA GLY A 147 -47.33 38.17 -17.38
C GLY A 147 -45.79 38.08 -17.25
N GLN A 148 -45.16 38.53 -16.16
CA GLN A 148 -43.72 38.71 -16.19
C GLN A 148 -43.02 38.62 -14.82
N MET A 149 -43.02 37.45 -14.15
CA MET A 149 -42.12 37.23 -13.00
C MET A 149 -41.90 35.77 -12.53
N VAL A 150 -42.06 34.77 -13.40
CA VAL A 150 -41.87 33.35 -12.99
C VAL A 150 -40.46 32.81 -13.30
N PHE A 151 -39.72 33.42 -14.23
CA PHE A 151 -38.44 32.86 -14.72
C PHE A 151 -37.25 32.99 -13.74
N LEU A 152 -37.19 34.06 -12.93
CA LEU A 152 -36.04 34.27 -12.02
C LEU A 152 -36.03 33.26 -10.86
N SER A 153 -37.20 32.93 -10.31
CA SER A 153 -37.34 31.95 -9.21
C SER A 153 -36.97 30.53 -9.64
N GLU A 154 -37.29 30.14 -10.88
CA GLU A 154 -36.91 28.83 -11.42
C GLU A 154 -35.40 28.70 -11.69
N GLN A 155 -34.72 29.81 -12.00
CA GLN A 155 -33.27 29.80 -12.22
C GLN A 155 -32.50 29.68 -10.90
N GLU A 156 -32.93 30.37 -9.84
CA GLU A 156 -32.32 30.25 -8.51
C GLU A 156 -32.52 28.87 -7.89
N THR A 157 -33.72 28.28 -8.02
CA THR A 157 -33.99 26.92 -7.52
C THR A 157 -33.15 25.84 -8.23
N LYS A 158 -32.87 26.01 -9.52
CA LYS A 158 -31.94 25.13 -10.26
C LYS A 158 -30.48 25.29 -9.81
N LEU A 159 -30.07 26.48 -9.35
CA LEU A 159 -28.72 26.70 -8.81
C LEU A 159 -28.48 25.90 -7.51
N PHE A 160 -29.49 25.78 -6.63
CA PHE A 160 -29.37 24.98 -5.41
C PHE A 160 -29.23 23.48 -5.67
N HIS A 161 -29.86 22.95 -6.72
CA HIS A 161 -29.77 21.52 -7.06
C HIS A 161 -28.33 21.05 -7.32
N GLY A 162 -27.50 21.88 -7.97
CA GLY A 162 -26.09 21.55 -8.22
C GLY A 162 -25.31 21.41 -6.91
N SER A 163 -25.42 22.40 -6.02
CA SER A 163 -24.73 22.38 -4.73
C SER A 163 -25.21 21.25 -3.81
N VAL A 164 -26.52 20.97 -3.77
CA VAL A 164 -27.07 19.83 -3.01
C VAL A 164 -26.51 18.51 -3.55
N PHE A 165 -26.46 18.34 -4.87
CA PHE A 165 -25.89 17.14 -5.48
C PHE A 165 -24.40 16.97 -5.14
N GLU A 166 -23.61 18.04 -5.25
CA GLU A 166 -22.18 18.04 -4.88
C GLU A 166 -21.96 17.68 -3.40
N LEU A 167 -22.77 18.24 -2.51
CA LEU A 167 -22.72 17.94 -1.07
C LEU A 167 -23.10 16.48 -0.78
N TYR A 168 -24.12 15.94 -1.45
CA TYR A 168 -24.46 14.52 -1.34
C TYR A 168 -23.32 13.62 -1.83
N GLN A 169 -22.70 13.94 -2.95
CA GLN A 169 -21.58 13.17 -3.49
C GLN A 169 -20.36 13.26 -2.55
N SER A 170 -20.09 14.44 -2.01
CA SER A 170 -19.05 14.64 -0.99
C SER A 170 -19.32 13.78 0.25
N LYS A 171 -20.56 13.80 0.77
CA LYS A 171 -20.97 12.96 1.90
C LYS A 171 -20.74 11.47 1.60
N GLN A 172 -21.23 10.97 0.46
CA GLN A 172 -21.06 9.57 0.08
C GLN A 172 -19.58 9.15 0.02
N ASN A 173 -18.71 10.04 -0.48
CA ASN A 173 -17.28 9.78 -0.52
C ASN A 173 -16.65 9.74 0.89
N LEU A 174 -17.06 10.66 1.78
CA LEU A 174 -16.60 10.68 3.16
C LEU A 174 -17.08 9.46 3.95
N ASP A 175 -18.35 9.08 3.80
CA ASP A 175 -18.93 7.88 4.42
C ASP A 175 -18.19 6.63 3.93
N ARG A 176 -17.96 6.53 2.62
CA ARG A 176 -17.16 5.44 2.03
C ARG A 176 -15.75 5.38 2.61
N GLU A 177 -15.09 6.53 2.78
CA GLU A 177 -13.75 6.58 3.36
C GLU A 177 -13.74 6.12 4.82
N LEU A 178 -14.75 6.53 5.60
CA LEU A 178 -14.91 6.14 6.99
C LEU A 178 -15.15 4.63 7.13
N ASP A 179 -15.98 4.05 6.27
CA ASP A 179 -16.38 2.65 6.34
C ASP A 179 -15.28 1.70 5.83
N ILE A 180 -14.72 1.98 4.65
CA ILE A 180 -13.71 1.10 4.02
C ILE A 180 -12.36 1.25 4.71
N TYR A 181 -11.96 2.47 5.04
CA TYR A 181 -10.68 2.77 5.65
C TYR A 181 -10.90 3.21 7.09
N SER A 182 -11.47 2.35 7.92
CA SER A 182 -11.66 2.64 9.36
C SER A 182 -10.38 2.35 10.17
N GLU A 183 -9.59 1.37 9.72
CA GLU A 183 -8.35 0.95 10.37
C GLU A 183 -7.14 1.83 9.97
N ILE A 184 -6.00 1.60 10.64
CA ILE A 184 -4.73 2.30 10.32
C ILE A 184 -4.25 1.92 8.92
N VAL A 185 -4.42 0.66 8.54
CA VAL A 185 -4.10 0.10 7.24
C VAL A 185 -5.23 -0.82 6.82
N THR A 186 -5.50 -0.86 5.52
CA THR A 186 -6.49 -1.77 4.93
C THR A 186 -5.75 -2.70 3.97
N VAL A 187 -5.97 -4.00 4.09
CA VAL A 187 -5.40 -4.99 3.17
C VAL A 187 -6.21 -4.96 1.87
N LEU A 188 -5.58 -4.48 0.80
CA LEU A 188 -6.20 -4.44 -0.53
C LEU A 188 -6.07 -5.78 -1.26
N ASP A 189 -4.85 -6.33 -1.23
CA ASP A 189 -4.52 -7.64 -1.78
C ASP A 189 -3.84 -8.47 -0.70
N ASP A 190 -4.31 -9.70 -0.53
CA ASP A 190 -3.80 -10.63 0.49
C ASP A 190 -2.57 -11.38 -0.02
N PHE A 191 -1.78 -11.95 0.90
CA PHE A 191 -0.61 -12.74 0.55
C PHE A 191 -1.02 -13.98 -0.24
N THR A 192 -0.56 -14.07 -1.48
CA THR A 192 -0.75 -15.25 -2.32
C THR A 192 0.51 -16.11 -2.30
N PRO A 193 0.41 -17.40 -1.89
CA PRO A 193 1.57 -18.28 -1.92
C PRO A 193 2.01 -18.50 -3.37
N PRO A 194 3.32 -18.45 -3.68
CA PRO A 194 3.79 -18.65 -5.04
C PRO A 194 3.53 -20.10 -5.49
N ALA A 195 3.09 -20.27 -6.73
CA ALA A 195 2.82 -21.60 -7.31
C ALA A 195 4.07 -22.51 -7.37
N GLN A 196 5.26 -21.91 -7.42
CA GLN A 196 6.54 -22.60 -7.34
C GLN A 196 7.47 -21.89 -6.36
N PRO A 197 8.26 -22.63 -5.55
CA PRO A 197 9.24 -22.03 -4.67
C PRO A 197 10.34 -21.35 -5.50
N GLU A 198 10.61 -20.08 -5.18
CA GLU A 198 11.63 -19.26 -5.87
C GLU A 198 13.03 -19.90 -5.77
N ASN A 199 13.34 -20.50 -4.62
CA ASN A 199 14.58 -21.25 -4.37
C ASN A 199 14.38 -22.76 -4.50
N SER A 200 13.99 -23.23 -5.69
CA SER A 200 13.91 -24.67 -5.94
C SER A 200 15.29 -25.32 -5.88
N TYR A 201 15.41 -26.40 -5.09
CA TYR A 201 16.63 -27.20 -4.95
C TYR A 201 17.18 -27.63 -6.33
N LEU A 202 16.30 -27.92 -7.29
CA LEU A 202 16.66 -28.33 -8.64
C LEU A 202 17.41 -27.23 -9.42
N HIS A 203 17.00 -25.97 -9.27
CA HIS A 203 17.68 -24.85 -9.91
C HIS A 203 19.09 -24.63 -9.34
N ILE A 204 19.22 -24.66 -8.01
CA ILE A 204 20.51 -24.50 -7.33
C ILE A 204 21.45 -25.67 -7.68
N ALA A 205 20.93 -26.90 -7.66
CA ALA A 205 21.69 -28.10 -8.02
C ALA A 205 22.23 -28.01 -9.45
N LYS A 206 21.39 -27.64 -10.41
CA LYS A 206 21.80 -27.50 -11.82
C LYS A 206 22.97 -26.52 -11.98
N THR A 207 22.88 -25.35 -11.35
CA THR A 207 23.94 -24.32 -11.46
C THR A 207 25.23 -24.74 -10.78
N ARG A 208 25.15 -25.32 -9.57
CA ARG A 208 26.35 -25.76 -8.83
C ARG A 208 27.05 -26.95 -9.49
N VAL A 209 26.30 -27.92 -10.01
CA VAL A 209 26.87 -29.08 -10.72
C VAL A 209 27.66 -28.63 -11.95
N ILE A 210 27.13 -27.70 -12.74
CA ILE A 210 27.83 -27.14 -13.90
C ILE A 210 29.10 -26.41 -13.47
N LEU A 211 29.04 -25.58 -12.41
CA LEU A 211 30.20 -24.87 -11.88
C LEU A 211 31.32 -25.83 -11.45
N PHE A 212 30.99 -26.84 -10.65
CA PHE A 212 31.97 -27.84 -10.19
C PHE A 212 32.52 -28.69 -11.32
N PHE A 213 31.71 -28.99 -12.35
CA PHE A 213 32.17 -29.68 -13.54
C PHE A 213 33.21 -28.85 -14.30
N VAL A 214 32.96 -27.56 -14.52
CA VAL A 214 33.91 -26.65 -15.19
C VAL A 214 35.20 -26.49 -14.37
N LEU A 215 35.08 -26.29 -13.05
CA LEU A 215 36.24 -26.21 -12.16
C LEU A 215 37.06 -27.50 -12.17
N GLY A 216 36.41 -28.67 -12.17
CA GLY A 216 37.06 -29.96 -12.30
C GLY A 216 37.82 -30.08 -13.62
N LEU A 217 37.23 -29.62 -14.73
CA LEU A 217 37.87 -29.65 -16.05
C LEU A 217 39.12 -28.74 -16.08
N ILE A 218 39.02 -27.53 -15.54
CA ILE A 218 40.16 -26.61 -15.38
C ILE A 218 41.26 -27.27 -14.52
N PHE A 219 40.88 -27.89 -13.40
CA PHE A 219 41.82 -28.55 -12.51
C PHE A 219 42.57 -29.71 -13.20
N VAL A 220 41.87 -30.52 -14.00
CA VAL A 220 42.48 -31.59 -14.82
C VAL A 220 43.46 -31.01 -15.84
N VAL A 221 43.10 -29.93 -16.53
CA VAL A 221 43.99 -29.25 -17.49
C VAL A 221 45.26 -28.74 -16.78
N VAL A 222 45.13 -28.06 -15.64
CA VAL A 222 46.28 -27.57 -14.87
C VAL A 222 47.20 -28.71 -14.43
N LEU A 223 46.65 -29.85 -14.01
CA LEU A 223 47.45 -31.02 -13.64
C LEU A 223 48.15 -31.65 -14.85
N SER A 224 47.48 -31.74 -16.01
CA SER A 224 48.02 -32.31 -17.23
C SER A 224 49.19 -31.48 -17.78
N PHE A 225 49.09 -30.15 -17.74
CA PHE A 225 50.12 -29.24 -18.23
C PHE A 225 51.12 -28.80 -17.14
N ARG A 226 51.06 -29.37 -15.94
CA ARG A 226 51.90 -28.97 -14.80
C ARG A 226 53.40 -29.03 -15.12
N LYS A 227 53.84 -30.03 -15.88
CA LYS A 227 55.26 -30.18 -16.26
C LYS A 227 55.71 -29.12 -17.25
N GLU A 228 54.89 -28.80 -18.24
CA GLU A 228 55.15 -27.73 -19.21
C GLU A 228 55.11 -26.34 -18.56
N LEU A 229 54.12 -26.09 -17.69
CA LEU A 229 54.02 -24.84 -16.92
C LEU A 229 55.26 -24.61 -16.03
N ILE A 230 55.75 -25.64 -15.34
CA ILE A 230 56.99 -25.55 -14.55
C ILE A 230 58.20 -25.27 -15.45
N SER A 231 58.24 -25.85 -16.67
CA SER A 231 59.33 -25.62 -17.61
C SER A 231 59.34 -24.19 -18.18
N VAL A 232 58.17 -23.61 -18.43
CA VAL A 232 58.02 -22.21 -18.88
C VAL A 232 58.34 -21.24 -17.74
N TYR A 233 57.88 -21.53 -16.51
CA TYR A 233 58.15 -20.70 -15.34
C TYR A 233 59.63 -20.68 -14.95
N LYS A 234 60.37 -21.79 -15.12
CA LYS A 234 61.83 -21.85 -14.85
C LYS A 234 62.69 -21.20 -15.95
N LYS A 235 62.10 -20.87 -17.10
CA LYS A 235 62.79 -20.28 -18.25
C LYS A 235 62.77 -18.74 -18.24
N TYR A 236 61.94 -18.16 -17.37
CA TYR A 236 61.92 -16.75 -16.97
C TYR A 236 62.45 -16.62 -15.55
#